data_AF-A0AAU2J572-F1
#
_entry.id   AF-A0AAU2J572-F1
#
_cell.length_a   1.000
_cell.length_b   1.000
_cell.length_c   1.000
_cell.angle_alpha   90.00
_cell.angle_beta   90.00
_cell.angle_gamma   90.00
#
_symmetry.space_group_name_H-M   'P 1'
#
loop_
_entity.id
_entity.type
_entity.pdbx_description
1 polymer ?
#
loop_
_entity_poly.entity_id
_entity_poly.type
_entity_poly.pdbx_seq_one_letter_code
_entity_poly.pdbx_strand_id
1 'polypeptide(L)'
;MSDPNPYADDSGKWGPPQQPGNPPTVPDAQGYGYPGAGTPGAGTPTYGYPQQLPDSAAQQGPGYGYPNANQPAVQPPLPGYGFPPQQGPGPGGGAPMLSFGDITVMNDSIVTPSGTMPLKGAVWTATDMSRTEEKIPTVAIVLAIIFALLCLIGLLFLLMKEKKTTGFIQVSVTSGGRHHSTMIAATGPETFQMVMAQINTARSMSI
;
A
#
# COMPACT_ATOMS: atom_id res chain seq x y z
N MET A 1 -31.17 -12.60 -54.95
CA MET A 1 -30.88 -13.65 -53.95
C MET A 1 -30.00 -12.99 -52.92
N SER A 2 -30.57 -12.67 -51.76
CA SER A 2 -29.90 -11.98 -50.67
C SER A 2 -29.65 -13.02 -49.60
N ASP A 3 -28.39 -13.24 -49.23
CA ASP A 3 -28.02 -14.22 -48.20
C ASP A 3 -28.64 -13.84 -46.85
N PRO A 4 -29.20 -14.80 -46.09
CA PRO A 4 -29.67 -14.55 -44.72
C PRO A 4 -28.52 -14.20 -43.78
N ASN A 5 -28.68 -13.11 -43.03
CA ASN A 5 -27.77 -12.68 -41.97
C ASN A 5 -27.85 -13.65 -40.77
N PRO A 6 -26.78 -14.39 -40.41
CA PRO A 6 -26.82 -15.46 -39.40
C PRO A 6 -26.71 -14.95 -37.95
N TYR A 7 -26.90 -13.65 -37.70
CA TYR A 7 -26.80 -13.04 -36.37
C TYR A 7 -28.13 -12.52 -35.82
N ALA A 8 -29.25 -12.86 -36.46
CA ALA A 8 -30.58 -12.56 -35.95
C ALA A 8 -31.11 -13.74 -35.12
N ASP A 9 -30.50 -13.98 -33.95
CA ASP A 9 -31.09 -14.88 -32.95
C ASP A 9 -30.86 -14.38 -31.51
N ASP A 10 -31.96 -13.84 -30.96
CA ASP A 10 -32.47 -13.94 -29.59
C ASP A 10 -31.58 -14.51 -28.48
N SER A 11 -30.46 -13.85 -28.16
CA SER A 11 -29.58 -14.22 -27.03
C SER A 11 -29.50 -13.19 -25.90
N GLY A 12 -30.39 -12.18 -25.88
CA GLY A 12 -30.42 -11.13 -24.85
C GLY A 12 -31.16 -11.47 -23.55
N LYS A 13 -31.54 -12.72 -23.28
CA LYS A 13 -32.52 -13.06 -22.23
C LYS A 13 -31.96 -13.88 -21.06
N TRP A 14 -30.75 -13.55 -20.58
CA TRP A 14 -30.24 -14.03 -19.29
C TRP A 14 -29.89 -12.85 -18.37
N GLY A 15 -30.80 -12.55 -17.44
CA GLY A 15 -30.63 -11.59 -16.35
C GLY A 15 -31.86 -11.66 -15.43
N PRO A 16 -31.73 -11.40 -14.11
CA PRO A 16 -32.86 -11.39 -13.20
C PRO A 16 -33.91 -10.34 -13.63
N PRO A 17 -35.22 -10.57 -13.38
CA PRO A 17 -36.28 -9.69 -13.87
C PRO A 17 -36.09 -8.26 -13.37
N GLN A 18 -36.05 -7.30 -14.29
CA GLN A 18 -36.05 -5.87 -13.97
C GLN A 18 -37.41 -5.48 -13.37
N GLN A 19 -37.37 -5.05 -12.12
CA GLN A 19 -38.53 -4.53 -11.40
C GLN A 19 -38.89 -3.13 -11.96
N PRO A 20 -40.16 -2.85 -12.32
CA PRO A 20 -40.56 -1.53 -12.78
C PRO A 20 -40.29 -0.47 -11.69
N GLY A 21 -39.47 0.52 -12.01
CA GLY A 21 -39.12 1.61 -11.10
C GLY A 21 -40.34 2.47 -10.76
N ASN A 22 -40.62 2.62 -9.47
CA ASN A 22 -41.62 3.55 -8.96
C ASN A 22 -41.04 4.97 -9.00
N PRO A 23 -41.78 6.00 -9.47
CA PRO A 23 -41.27 7.37 -9.49
C PRO A 23 -41.11 7.94 -8.06
N PRO A 24 -40.17 8.87 -7.82
CA PRO A 24 -40.00 9.50 -6.52
C PRO A 24 -41.21 10.37 -6.18
N THR A 25 -41.90 10.05 -5.08
CA THR A 25 -42.91 10.93 -4.49
C THR A 25 -42.20 12.04 -3.72
N VAL A 26 -42.43 13.28 -4.14
CA VAL A 26 -42.04 14.49 -3.41
C VAL A 26 -43.11 14.77 -2.33
N PRO A 27 -42.74 14.90 -1.05
CA PRO A 27 -43.63 15.48 -0.06
C PRO A 27 -43.51 17.01 -0.12
N ASP A 28 -44.62 17.62 -0.50
CA ASP A 28 -44.86 19.06 -0.51
C ASP A 28 -44.78 19.66 0.91
N ALA A 29 -44.64 20.97 0.95
CA ALA A 29 -44.35 21.79 2.11
C ALA A 29 -45.59 22.05 3.01
N GLN A 30 -45.33 22.77 4.11
CA GLN A 30 -46.27 23.53 4.96
C GLN A 30 -46.84 22.77 6.19
N GLY A 31 -46.78 23.25 7.43
CA GLY A 31 -46.25 24.50 7.98
C GLY A 31 -46.52 24.66 9.50
N TYR A 32 -46.09 25.82 10.01
CA TYR A 32 -46.55 26.57 11.21
C TYR A 32 -46.17 26.16 12.65
N GLY A 33 -45.47 27.09 13.34
CA GLY A 33 -45.53 27.27 14.81
C GLY A 33 -44.28 27.87 15.49
N TYR A 34 -44.24 29.20 15.72
CA TYR A 34 -43.40 29.92 16.71
C TYR A 34 -44.14 29.95 18.08
N PRO A 35 -43.57 30.31 19.27
CA PRO A 35 -42.45 31.24 19.51
C PRO A 35 -41.41 30.84 20.59
N GLY A 36 -40.34 31.64 20.71
CA GLY A 36 -39.13 31.33 21.48
C GLY A 36 -39.11 31.66 22.97
N ALA A 37 -38.04 31.20 23.64
CA ALA A 37 -37.55 31.68 24.93
C ALA A 37 -36.13 31.11 25.20
N GLY A 38 -35.21 31.95 25.68
CA GLY A 38 -34.08 31.52 26.54
C GLY A 38 -32.68 31.48 25.92
N THR A 39 -31.92 32.57 26.06
CA THR A 39 -30.45 32.56 26.30
C THR A 39 -30.24 32.46 27.83
N PRO A 40 -29.10 32.04 28.42
CA PRO A 40 -27.72 32.16 27.91
C PRO A 40 -26.76 30.96 28.16
N GLY A 41 -25.72 30.80 27.33
CA GLY A 41 -24.62 29.92 27.69
C GLY A 41 -23.63 29.57 26.57
N ALA A 42 -22.57 30.36 26.49
CA ALA A 42 -21.20 30.02 26.07
C ALA A 42 -20.93 29.49 24.63
N GLY A 43 -20.23 30.33 23.85
CA GLY A 43 -19.06 29.87 23.08
C GLY A 43 -19.23 29.73 21.57
N THR A 44 -19.24 30.85 20.85
CA THR A 44 -18.99 30.93 19.40
C THR A 44 -17.59 30.39 19.03
N PRO A 45 -17.42 29.57 17.96
CA PRO A 45 -16.10 29.28 17.42
C PRO A 45 -15.59 30.49 16.63
N THR A 46 -14.63 31.22 17.21
CA THR A 46 -13.97 32.35 16.53
C THR A 46 -12.90 31.84 15.56
N TYR A 47 -12.96 32.32 14.32
CA TYR A 47 -11.83 32.31 13.39
C TYR A 47 -10.84 33.39 13.85
N GLY A 48 -9.55 33.06 13.98
CA GLY A 48 -8.50 33.99 14.41
C GLY A 48 -7.12 33.61 13.84
N TYR A 49 -6.45 34.60 13.27
CA TYR A 49 -5.12 34.61 12.63
C TYR A 49 -3.95 34.43 13.67
N PRO A 50 -2.68 34.34 13.25
CA PRO A 50 -1.67 33.41 13.76
C PRO A 50 -1.04 33.85 15.09
N GLN A 51 -0.61 32.85 15.86
CA GLN A 51 0.04 33.03 17.14
C GLN A 51 1.44 33.66 16.99
N GLN A 52 1.67 34.81 17.64
CA GLN A 52 2.99 35.44 17.75
C GLN A 52 3.91 34.60 18.65
N LEU A 53 5.09 34.25 18.13
CA LEU A 53 6.13 33.55 18.88
C LEU A 53 6.77 34.48 19.93
N PRO A 54 7.13 33.98 21.14
CA PRO A 54 7.89 34.76 22.12
C PRO A 54 9.33 35.04 21.65
N ASP A 55 9.87 36.20 22.06
CA ASP A 55 11.22 36.75 21.75
C ASP A 55 12.43 35.91 22.22
N SER A 56 12.25 34.62 22.50
CA SER A 56 13.35 33.68 22.78
C SER A 56 13.91 33.00 21.52
N ALA A 57 13.45 33.38 20.33
CA ALA A 57 13.91 32.83 19.04
C ALA A 57 15.13 33.55 18.44
N ALA A 58 15.74 34.49 19.15
CA ALA A 58 16.91 35.23 18.68
C ALA A 58 18.13 35.02 19.58
N GLN A 59 18.72 33.81 19.58
CA GLN A 59 20.10 33.68 20.05
C GLN A 59 20.86 32.56 19.34
N GLN A 60 21.83 32.98 18.53
CA GLN A 60 22.87 32.13 17.94
C GLN A 60 23.69 31.50 19.08
N GLY A 61 23.56 30.19 19.27
CA GLY A 61 24.35 29.42 20.23
C GLY A 61 25.70 28.98 19.64
N PRO A 62 26.81 29.10 20.37
CA PRO A 62 28.11 28.56 19.96
C PRO A 62 28.09 27.04 19.86
N GLY A 63 28.50 26.53 18.71
CA GLY A 63 28.55 25.10 18.41
C GLY A 63 29.58 24.36 19.25
N TYR A 64 29.12 23.32 19.95
CA TYR A 64 29.95 22.22 20.42
C TYR A 64 29.46 20.95 19.74
N GLY A 65 30.36 20.36 18.95
CA GLY A 65 30.09 19.25 18.05
C GLY A 65 30.00 17.90 18.76
N TYR A 66 29.09 17.07 18.26
CA TYR A 66 29.13 15.61 18.43
C TYR A 66 29.42 14.98 17.06
N PRO A 67 30.35 14.00 16.96
CA PRO A 67 30.65 13.37 15.68
C PRO A 67 29.51 12.42 15.29
N ASN A 68 28.76 12.78 14.25
CA ASN A 68 27.87 11.85 13.57
C ASN A 68 28.72 10.91 12.68
N ALA A 69 29.02 9.73 13.20
CA ALA A 69 29.67 8.66 12.46
C ALA A 69 28.65 7.95 11.55
N ASN A 70 28.24 8.60 10.45
CA ASN A 70 27.69 7.90 9.27
C ASN A 70 27.45 8.80 8.04
N GLN A 71 28.27 9.84 7.82
CA GLN A 71 28.25 10.58 6.56
C GLN A 71 29.27 9.96 5.59
N PRO A 72 28.86 9.48 4.39
CA PRO A 72 29.83 9.10 3.37
C PRO A 72 30.59 10.35 2.93
N ALA A 73 31.92 10.27 3.03
CA ALA A 73 32.83 11.34 2.67
C ALA A 73 32.64 11.75 1.20
N VAL A 74 32.46 13.06 0.97
CA VAL A 74 32.48 13.64 -0.38
C VAL A 74 33.92 13.55 -0.89
N GLN A 75 34.20 12.56 -1.75
CA GLN A 75 35.48 12.46 -2.45
C GLN A 75 35.55 13.48 -3.60
N PRO A 76 36.70 14.14 -3.84
CA PRO A 76 36.89 14.99 -5.02
C PRO A 76 36.89 14.14 -6.30
N PRO A 77 36.37 14.65 -7.44
CA PRO A 77 36.27 13.86 -8.65
C PRO A 77 37.64 13.68 -9.33
N LEU A 78 38.10 12.44 -9.45
CA LEU A 78 39.16 12.07 -10.39
C LEU A 78 38.58 11.91 -11.80
N PRO A 79 39.29 12.35 -12.85
CA PRO A 79 38.85 12.17 -14.23
C PRO A 79 39.30 10.79 -14.74
N GLY A 80 38.36 9.88 -15.02
CA GLY A 80 38.73 8.63 -15.68
C GLY A 80 37.65 7.56 -15.79
N TYR A 81 37.31 7.27 -17.05
CA TYR A 81 36.68 6.05 -17.59
C TYR A 81 35.19 5.79 -17.32
N GLY A 82 34.46 5.67 -18.44
CA GLY A 82 33.01 5.59 -18.54
C GLY A 82 32.43 4.35 -17.87
N PHE A 83 31.62 4.60 -16.84
CA PHE A 83 30.55 3.72 -16.42
C PHE A 83 29.25 4.20 -17.08
N PRO A 84 28.35 3.29 -17.50
CA PRO A 84 27.03 3.70 -17.96
C PRO A 84 26.32 4.47 -16.83
N PRO A 85 25.66 5.61 -17.12
CA PRO A 85 25.06 6.44 -16.09
C PRO A 85 23.93 5.66 -15.42
N GLN A 86 24.15 5.28 -14.16
CA GLN A 86 23.06 4.93 -13.25
C GLN A 86 22.18 6.16 -13.14
N GLN A 87 20.98 6.10 -13.71
CA GLN A 87 20.01 7.18 -13.72
C GLN A 87 19.67 7.56 -12.27
N GLY A 88 20.34 8.61 -11.80
CA GLY A 88 20.07 9.22 -10.50
C GLY A 88 18.65 9.78 -10.46
N PRO A 89 18.11 10.00 -9.25
CA PRO A 89 16.75 10.50 -9.07
C PRO A 89 16.57 11.79 -9.86
N GLY A 90 15.63 11.76 -10.81
CA GLY A 90 15.31 12.91 -11.66
C GLY A 90 14.98 14.16 -10.84
N PRO A 91 15.09 15.36 -11.45
CA PRO A 91 14.91 16.63 -10.76
C PRO A 91 13.46 16.80 -10.27
N GLY A 92 13.23 16.37 -9.04
CA GLY A 92 11.96 16.43 -8.30
C GLY A 92 12.04 15.71 -6.96
N GLY A 93 13.26 15.56 -6.41
CA GLY A 93 13.62 14.61 -5.36
C GLY A 93 13.08 14.98 -3.98
N GLY A 94 11.87 14.52 -3.68
CA GLY A 94 11.46 14.25 -2.31
C GLY A 94 12.07 12.93 -1.82
N ALA A 95 12.21 12.77 -0.50
CA ALA A 95 12.60 11.49 0.09
C ALA A 95 11.54 10.40 -0.24
N PRO A 96 11.95 9.15 -0.51
CA PRO A 96 11.00 8.06 -0.73
C PRO A 96 10.21 7.82 0.54
N MET A 97 8.88 7.87 0.45
CA MET A 97 7.98 7.61 1.59
C MET A 97 7.70 6.13 1.76
N LEU A 98 7.52 5.43 0.64
CA LEU A 98 7.25 3.99 0.60
C LEU A 98 7.90 3.38 -0.64
N SER A 99 8.20 2.08 -0.60
CA SER A 99 8.68 1.35 -1.76
C SER A 99 8.09 -0.05 -1.81
N PHE A 100 7.72 -0.50 -3.00
CA PHE A 100 7.28 -1.84 -3.31
C PHE A 100 8.19 -2.37 -4.42
N GLY A 101 9.21 -3.17 -4.08
CA GLY A 101 10.16 -3.68 -5.08
C GLY A 101 10.82 -2.54 -5.87
N ASP A 102 10.42 -2.37 -7.12
CA ASP A 102 10.87 -1.34 -8.06
C ASP A 102 9.95 -0.11 -8.16
N ILE A 103 8.81 -0.10 -7.46
CA ILE A 103 7.89 1.05 -7.37
C ILE A 103 8.27 1.89 -6.16
N THR A 104 8.58 3.15 -6.36
CA THR A 104 8.87 4.10 -5.27
C THR A 104 7.77 5.15 -5.17
N VAL A 105 7.17 5.30 -3.98
CA VAL A 105 6.19 6.34 -3.69
C VAL A 105 6.91 7.55 -3.08
N MET A 106 6.83 8.68 -3.78
CA MET A 106 7.29 9.99 -3.32
C MET A 106 6.11 10.81 -2.78
N ASN A 107 6.35 12.05 -2.38
CA ASN A 107 5.34 12.91 -1.77
C ASN A 107 4.14 13.22 -2.69
N ASP A 108 4.36 13.38 -4.00
CA ASP A 108 3.30 13.71 -4.97
C ASP A 108 3.34 12.86 -6.25
N SER A 109 4.30 11.93 -6.34
CA SER A 109 4.50 11.11 -7.53
C SER A 109 4.88 9.68 -7.15
N ILE A 110 4.68 8.77 -8.09
CA ILE A 110 5.09 7.39 -8.01
C ILE A 110 6.11 7.19 -9.12
N VAL A 111 7.30 6.73 -8.77
CA VAL A 111 8.38 6.44 -9.71
C VAL A 111 8.40 4.96 -9.98
N THR A 112 8.29 4.59 -11.26
CA THR A 112 8.47 3.20 -11.73
C THR A 112 9.46 3.17 -12.88
N PRO A 113 9.99 1.99 -13.25
CA PRO A 113 10.86 1.85 -14.43
C PRO A 113 10.22 2.32 -15.74
N SER A 114 8.89 2.29 -15.85
CA SER A 114 8.14 2.80 -17.00
C SER A 114 7.93 4.32 -16.98
N GLY A 115 8.44 5.01 -15.98
CA GLY A 115 8.36 6.45 -15.79
C GLY A 115 7.62 6.87 -14.52
N THR A 116 7.46 8.17 -14.34
CA THR A 116 6.81 8.73 -13.15
C THR A 116 5.33 8.98 -13.39
N MET A 117 4.45 8.56 -12.48
CA MET A 117 2.99 8.77 -12.53
C MET A 117 2.50 9.57 -11.32
N PRO A 118 1.38 10.31 -11.42
CA PRO A 118 0.90 11.11 -10.29
C PRO A 118 0.46 10.22 -9.13
N LEU A 119 0.73 10.63 -7.89
CA LEU A 119 0.26 9.89 -6.72
C LEU A 119 -1.25 10.09 -6.52
N LYS A 120 -1.76 11.29 -6.80
CA LYS A 120 -3.18 11.61 -6.71
C LYS A 120 -4.01 10.80 -7.71
N GLY A 121 -5.06 10.17 -7.20
CA GLY A 121 -5.93 9.28 -7.97
C GLY A 121 -5.33 7.91 -8.28
N ALA A 122 -4.17 7.56 -7.70
CA ALA A 122 -3.58 6.24 -7.90
C ALA A 122 -4.43 5.14 -7.24
N VAL A 123 -4.70 4.08 -7.98
CA VAL A 123 -5.39 2.89 -7.50
C VAL A 123 -4.37 1.79 -7.24
N TRP A 124 -4.39 1.25 -6.02
CA TRP A 124 -3.46 0.23 -5.56
C TRP A 124 -4.16 -1.10 -5.28
N THR A 125 -3.64 -2.17 -5.86
CA THR A 125 -4.13 -3.54 -5.70
C THR A 125 -2.99 -4.49 -5.34
N ALA A 126 -3.29 -5.49 -4.50
CA ALA A 126 -2.37 -6.59 -4.21
C ALA A 126 -3.09 -7.93 -4.36
N THR A 127 -2.38 -8.88 -4.95
CA THR A 127 -2.84 -10.26 -5.13
C THR A 127 -1.83 -11.19 -4.47
N ASP A 128 -2.33 -12.03 -3.56
CA ASP A 128 -1.52 -13.06 -2.92
C ASP A 128 -1.39 -14.28 -3.83
N MET A 129 -0.17 -14.60 -4.25
CA MET A 129 0.17 -15.85 -4.95
C MET A 129 1.10 -16.72 -4.09
N SER A 130 1.10 -16.53 -2.77
CA SER A 130 1.84 -17.35 -1.83
C SER A 130 1.09 -18.64 -1.50
N ARG A 131 1.86 -19.70 -1.23
CA ARG A 131 1.37 -21.00 -0.78
C ARG A 131 2.12 -21.41 0.47
N THR A 132 1.37 -21.86 1.48
CA THR A 132 1.92 -22.41 2.71
C THR A 132 1.79 -23.92 2.67
N GLU A 133 2.91 -24.61 2.64
CA GLU A 133 2.96 -26.07 2.67
C GLU A 133 3.47 -26.53 4.04
N GLU A 134 2.88 -27.60 4.57
CA GLU A 134 3.33 -28.23 5.81
C GLU A 134 4.08 -29.52 5.48
N LYS A 135 5.36 -29.59 5.85
CA LYS A 135 6.23 -30.73 5.58
C LYS A 135 6.83 -31.27 6.88
N ILE A 136 6.96 -32.60 6.99
CA ILE A 136 7.72 -33.22 8.07
C ILE A 136 9.21 -32.97 7.81
N PRO A 137 9.94 -32.31 8.73
CA PRO A 137 11.34 -32.00 8.53
C PRO A 137 12.17 -33.29 8.52
N THR A 138 13.18 -33.36 7.67
CA THR A 138 14.06 -34.55 7.58
C THR A 138 14.75 -34.83 8.92
N VAL A 139 15.06 -33.77 9.68
CA VAL A 139 15.64 -33.89 11.03
C VAL A 139 14.70 -34.62 11.99
N ALA A 140 13.38 -34.38 11.93
CA ALA A 140 12.42 -35.10 12.75
C ALA A 140 12.43 -36.61 12.45
N ILE A 141 12.52 -36.98 11.18
CA ILE A 141 12.59 -38.39 10.75
C ILE A 141 13.89 -39.03 11.27
N VAL A 142 15.02 -38.35 11.14
CA VAL A 142 16.32 -38.87 11.62
C VAL A 142 16.32 -39.04 13.14
N LEU A 143 15.83 -38.07 13.90
CA LEU A 143 15.72 -38.16 15.35
C LEU A 143 14.76 -39.28 15.78
N ALA A 144 13.65 -39.47 15.07
CA ALA A 144 12.72 -40.57 15.34
C ALA A 144 13.39 -41.94 15.19
N ILE A 145 14.26 -42.12 14.19
CA ILE A 145 15.01 -43.36 13.97
C ILE A 145 16.04 -43.59 15.09
N ILE A 146 16.80 -42.57 15.48
CA ILE A 146 17.83 -42.67 16.51
C ILE A 146 17.22 -43.00 17.88
N PHE A 147 16.11 -42.34 18.23
CA PHE A 147 15.42 -42.53 19.50
C PHE A 147 14.34 -43.62 19.48
N ALA A 148 14.26 -44.43 18.41
CA ALA A 148 13.28 -45.49 18.28
C ALA A 148 13.36 -46.51 19.44
N LEU A 149 14.56 -46.75 19.97
CA LEU A 149 14.78 -47.64 21.11
C LEU A 149 14.24 -47.09 22.45
N LEU A 150 14.06 -45.77 22.57
CA LEU A 150 13.33 -45.14 23.67
C LEU A 150 11.80 -45.07 23.42
N CYS A 151 11.33 -45.83 22.42
CA CYS A 151 9.98 -46.33 22.10
C CYS A 151 8.85 -45.30 21.91
N LEU A 152 8.78 -44.21 22.68
CA LEU A 152 7.70 -43.21 22.59
C LEU A 152 8.23 -41.80 22.33
N ILE A 153 9.46 -41.51 22.75
CA ILE A 153 10.05 -40.18 22.54
C ILE A 153 10.38 -39.94 21.06
N GLY A 154 10.83 -40.98 20.34
CA GLY A 154 11.09 -40.90 18.90
C GLY A 154 9.84 -40.53 18.07
N LEU A 155 8.66 -41.00 18.49
CA LEU A 155 7.40 -40.76 17.80
C LEU A 155 6.92 -39.31 17.96
N LEU A 156 7.20 -38.66 19.11
CA LEU A 156 6.92 -37.24 19.32
C LEU A 156 7.60 -36.37 18.24
N PHE A 157 8.80 -36.74 17.80
CA PHE A 157 9.52 -35.98 16.77
C PHE A 157 8.80 -36.02 15.43
N LEU A 158 8.07 -37.10 15.08
CA LEU A 158 7.27 -37.13 13.84
C LEU A 158 6.08 -36.17 13.85
N LEU A 159 5.65 -35.69 15.03
CA LEU A 159 4.63 -34.64 15.15
C LEU A 159 5.22 -33.23 14.89
N MET A 160 6.54 -33.08 14.85
CA MET A 160 7.18 -31.84 14.45
C MET A 160 6.87 -31.58 12.97
N LYS A 161 6.07 -30.55 12.69
CA LYS A 161 5.75 -30.09 11.34
C LYS A 161 6.43 -28.76 11.10
N GLU A 162 7.08 -28.65 9.95
CA GLU A 162 7.65 -27.39 9.47
C GLU A 162 6.68 -26.75 8.49
N LYS A 163 6.37 -25.46 8.73
CA LYS A 163 5.59 -24.65 7.78
C LYS A 163 6.56 -23.91 6.89
N LYS A 164 6.46 -24.11 5.57
CA LYS A 164 7.23 -23.36 4.58
C LYS A 164 6.26 -22.54 3.73
N THR A 165 6.47 -21.23 3.72
CA THR A 165 5.75 -20.32 2.83
C THR A 165 6.62 -20.03 1.63
N THR A 166 6.05 -20.16 0.44
CA THR A 166 6.74 -19.90 -0.84
C THR A 166 5.80 -19.16 -1.77
N GLY A 167 6.33 -18.42 -2.74
CA GLY A 167 5.55 -17.66 -3.72
C GLY A 167 5.79 -16.16 -3.63
N PHE A 168 4.86 -15.39 -4.21
CA PHE A 168 5.01 -13.94 -4.39
C PHE A 168 3.69 -13.21 -4.12
N ILE A 169 3.77 -11.98 -3.67
CA ILE A 169 2.66 -11.04 -3.63
C ILE A 169 2.83 -10.10 -4.81
N GLN A 170 1.87 -10.09 -5.71
CA GLN A 170 1.85 -9.15 -6.83
C GLN A 170 1.23 -7.84 -6.35
N VAL A 171 1.96 -6.74 -6.48
CA VAL A 171 1.47 -5.39 -6.17
C VAL A 171 1.38 -4.62 -7.47
N SER A 172 0.24 -4.01 -7.74
CA SER A 172 0.05 -3.17 -8.92
C SER A 172 -0.55 -1.82 -8.57
N VAL A 173 -0.13 -0.83 -9.35
CA VAL A 173 -0.55 0.55 -9.25
C VAL A 173 -1.04 1.03 -10.61
N THR A 174 -2.13 1.78 -10.62
CA THR A 174 -2.66 2.42 -11.83
C THR A 174 -2.93 3.88 -11.55
N SER A 175 -2.34 4.77 -12.36
CA SER A 175 -2.50 6.22 -12.20
C SER A 175 -2.21 6.96 -13.52
N GLY A 176 -2.98 8.00 -13.80
CA GLY A 176 -2.77 8.86 -14.98
C GLY A 176 -2.71 8.09 -16.31
N GLY A 177 -3.55 7.06 -16.46
CA GLY A 177 -3.59 6.20 -17.65
C GLY A 177 -2.45 5.19 -17.78
N ARG A 178 -1.55 5.09 -16.79
CA ARG A 178 -0.46 4.10 -16.74
C ARG A 178 -0.72 3.05 -15.67
N HIS A 179 -0.20 1.85 -15.89
CA HIS A 179 -0.20 0.78 -14.90
C HIS A 179 1.22 0.23 -14.76
N HIS A 180 1.59 -0.16 -13.55
CA HIS A 180 2.83 -0.89 -13.27
C HIS A 180 2.58 -1.96 -12.22
N SER A 181 3.27 -3.09 -12.33
CA SER A 181 3.16 -4.18 -11.38
C SER A 181 4.53 -4.69 -11.00
N THR A 182 4.67 -5.06 -9.73
CA THR A 182 5.87 -5.64 -9.15
C THR A 182 5.53 -6.89 -8.35
N MET A 183 6.53 -7.72 -8.08
CA MET A 183 6.38 -8.95 -7.31
C MET A 183 7.27 -8.89 -6.07
N ILE A 184 6.66 -9.06 -4.91
CA ILE A 184 7.34 -9.11 -3.61
C ILE A 184 7.41 -10.57 -3.17
N ALA A 185 8.60 -11.06 -2.82
CA ALA A 185 8.75 -12.44 -2.35
C ALA A 185 7.99 -12.66 -1.03
N ALA A 186 7.20 -13.73 -0.94
CA ALA A 186 6.54 -14.12 0.30
C ALA A 186 7.55 -14.84 1.21
N THR A 187 8.05 -14.16 2.23
CA THR A 187 9.00 -14.73 3.20
C THR A 187 8.29 -15.52 4.32
N GLY A 188 7.02 -15.23 4.54
CA GLY A 188 6.15 -15.84 5.54
C GLY A 188 4.68 -15.51 5.33
N PRO A 189 3.75 -16.17 6.06
CA PRO A 189 2.31 -15.92 5.95
C PRO A 189 1.90 -14.47 6.32
N GLU A 190 2.71 -13.79 7.13
CA GLU A 190 2.52 -12.40 7.54
C GLU A 190 2.87 -11.38 6.44
N THR A 191 3.62 -11.79 5.41
CA THR A 191 4.12 -10.89 4.37
C THR A 191 2.97 -10.18 3.66
N PHE A 192 1.89 -10.91 3.35
CA PHE A 192 0.73 -10.32 2.70
C PHE A 192 0.06 -9.25 3.56
N GLN A 193 -0.07 -9.47 4.87
CA GLN A 193 -0.65 -8.49 5.78
C GLN A 193 0.20 -7.21 5.86
N MET A 194 1.53 -7.36 5.90
CA MET A 194 2.47 -6.24 5.87
C MET A 194 2.35 -5.42 4.59
N VAL A 195 2.35 -6.09 3.42
CA VAL A 195 2.17 -5.44 2.12
C VAL A 195 0.83 -4.73 2.05
N MET A 196 -0.23 -5.34 2.57
CA MET A 196 -1.55 -4.73 2.59
C MET A 196 -1.61 -3.48 3.47
N ALA A 197 -0.93 -3.48 4.63
CA ALA A 197 -0.80 -2.30 5.48
C ALA A 197 -0.05 -1.15 4.77
N GLN A 198 1.05 -1.47 4.09
CA GLN A 198 1.80 -0.54 3.26
C GLN A 198 0.95 0.04 2.13
N ILE A 199 0.17 -0.79 1.45
CA ILE A 199 -0.78 -0.36 0.41
C ILE A 199 -1.85 0.57 0.97
N ASN A 200 -2.37 0.30 2.17
CA ASN A 200 -3.33 1.20 2.80
C ASN A 200 -2.71 2.57 3.08
N THR A 201 -1.45 2.62 3.51
CA THR A 201 -0.70 3.89 3.59
C THR A 201 -0.59 4.57 2.23
N ALA A 202 -0.22 3.83 1.18
CA ALA A 202 -0.13 4.37 -0.18
C ALA A 202 -1.47 4.93 -0.68
N ARG A 203 -2.58 4.24 -0.41
CA ARG A 203 -3.95 4.69 -0.72
C ARG A 203 -4.31 5.98 0.03
N SER A 204 -3.88 6.13 1.28
CA SER A 204 -4.16 7.35 2.04
C SER A 204 -3.45 8.58 1.46
N MET A 205 -2.28 8.39 0.84
CA MET A 205 -1.52 9.47 0.19
C MET A 205 -2.04 9.80 -1.21
N SER A 206 -2.73 8.85 -1.86
CA SER A 206 -3.27 9.00 -3.22
C SER A 206 -4.62 9.73 -3.30
N ILE A 207 -5.21 10.09 -2.16
CA ILE A 207 -6.46 10.88 -2.10
C ILE A 207 -6.17 12.36 -2.33
#